data_AF-A0A355X7J9-F1
#
_entry.id   AF-A0A355X7J9-F1
#
_cell.length_a   1.000
_cell.length_b   1.000
_cell.length_c   1.000
_cell.angle_alpha   90.00
_cell.angle_beta   90.00
_cell.angle_gamma   90.00
#
_symmetry.space_group_name_H-M   'P 1'
#
loop_
_entity.id
_entity.type
_entity.pdbx_description
1 polymer ?
#
loop_
_entity_poly.entity_id
_entity_poly.type
_entity_poly.pdbx_seq_one_letter_code
_entity_poly.pdbx_strand_id
1 'polypeptide(L)'
;ILCADVSKNGTVAIASTSKEKLCDITVYSKSLQKEFAVSTSAGYIIDIELSDNGKNVAAAVVSGENGNLKTSVYVYSLSQGADDVKPVALPQGSVLDIGYYGSNILVIGDSYAGIIKKGEKYEDIYAKDKISTRCITYTPSGDLVLVYNSYNNSTDNVISYIKQNGKIKNEIKVSGNIKCVSAGSSLVSVLTNSEIITFNISSGEEKGRASTDDSAKSICSLGSEVFIHKQSLIDRSEAELN
;
A
#
# COMPACT_ATOMS: atom_id res chain seq x y z
N ILE A 1 16.84 9.15 1.93
CA ILE A 1 15.56 8.68 2.51
C ILE A 1 15.11 7.52 1.66
N LEU A 2 14.68 6.43 2.28
CA LEU A 2 14.19 5.23 1.60
C LEU A 2 12.66 5.27 1.51
N CYS A 3 12.01 5.48 2.65
CA CYS A 3 10.57 5.66 2.78
C CYS A 3 10.27 6.52 4.02
N ALA A 4 9.06 7.03 4.12
CA ALA A 4 8.59 7.84 5.23
C ALA A 4 7.07 7.76 5.33
N ASP A 5 6.54 7.95 6.54
CA ASP A 5 5.12 8.00 6.81
C ASP A 5 4.79 9.10 7.83
N VAL A 6 3.55 9.59 7.79
CA VAL A 6 2.99 10.59 8.70
C VAL A 6 1.67 10.08 9.26
N SER A 7 1.64 9.84 10.58
CA SER A 7 0.41 9.42 11.25
C SER A 7 -0.62 10.56 11.37
N LYS A 8 -1.87 10.20 11.67
CA LYS A 8 -2.99 11.14 11.83
C LYS A 8 -2.76 12.24 12.89
N ASN A 9 -1.94 11.97 13.91
CA ASN A 9 -1.58 12.97 14.93
C ASN A 9 -0.40 13.89 14.52
N GLY A 10 0.20 13.66 13.34
CA GLY A 10 1.31 14.44 12.80
C GLY A 10 2.70 13.98 13.23
N THR A 11 2.84 12.81 13.86
CA THR A 11 4.15 12.16 14.05
C THR A 11 4.68 11.69 12.69
N VAL A 12 5.99 11.83 12.47
CA VAL A 12 6.65 11.53 11.19
C VAL A 12 7.71 10.46 11.41
N ALA A 13 7.65 9.37 10.66
CA ALA A 13 8.68 8.34 10.62
C ALA A 13 9.48 8.43 9.32
N ILE A 14 10.79 8.29 9.42
CA ILE A 14 11.70 8.32 8.27
C ILE A 14 12.63 7.12 8.36
N ALA A 15 12.69 6.34 7.28
CA ALA A 15 13.74 5.36 7.05
C ALA A 15 14.80 5.95 6.11
N SER A 16 16.07 5.75 6.43
CA SER A 16 17.19 6.20 5.59
C SER A 16 18.33 5.20 5.60
N THR A 17 19.22 5.28 4.60
CA THR A 17 20.50 4.56 4.63
C THR A 17 21.32 5.00 5.83
N SER A 18 21.92 4.06 6.54
CA SER A 18 22.79 4.34 7.68
C SER A 18 24.24 4.52 7.26
N LYS A 19 25.01 5.29 8.05
CA LYS A 19 26.48 5.41 7.88
C LYS A 19 27.24 4.25 8.52
N GLU A 20 26.67 3.63 9.56
CA GLU A 20 27.33 2.61 10.39
C GLU A 20 26.68 1.23 10.27
N LYS A 21 25.39 1.20 9.90
CA LYS A 21 24.60 -0.01 9.71
C LYS A 21 24.04 -0.03 8.28
N LEU A 22 22.93 -0.72 8.03
CA LEU A 22 22.28 -0.69 6.72
C LEU A 22 21.24 0.42 6.63
N CYS A 23 20.37 0.52 7.64
CA CYS A 23 19.30 1.52 7.68
C CYS A 23 19.15 2.14 9.07
N ASP A 24 18.67 3.39 9.09
CA ASP A 24 18.24 4.11 10.28
C ASP A 24 16.73 4.34 10.19
N ILE A 25 16.03 4.18 11.31
CA ILE A 25 14.66 4.65 11.52
C ILE A 25 14.75 5.82 12.49
N THR A 26 14.18 6.96 12.13
CA THR A 26 14.01 8.09 13.05
C THR A 26 12.55 8.53 13.05
N VAL A 27 12.00 8.74 14.25
CA VAL A 27 10.64 9.23 14.43
C VAL A 27 10.66 10.59 15.12
N TYR A 28 9.89 11.52 14.57
CA TYR A 28 9.74 12.88 15.05
C TYR A 28 8.29 13.15 15.42
N SER A 29 8.07 13.90 16.50
CA SER A 29 6.77 14.43 16.85
C SER A 29 6.28 15.46 15.82
N LYS A 30 5.02 15.89 15.94
CA LYS A 30 4.47 17.00 15.15
C LYS A 30 5.25 18.32 15.29
N SER A 31 5.95 18.52 16.41
CA SER A 31 6.83 19.69 16.63
C SER A 31 8.28 19.44 16.19
N LEU A 32 8.51 18.38 15.40
CA LEU A 32 9.81 17.95 14.87
C LEU A 32 10.84 17.61 15.97
N GLN A 33 10.37 17.28 17.18
CA GLN A 33 11.24 16.77 18.22
C GLN A 33 11.46 15.28 18.01
N LYS A 34 12.71 14.82 18.10
CA LYS A 34 13.03 13.40 17.92
C LYS A 34 12.48 12.60 19.10
N GLU A 35 11.62 11.63 18.81
CA GLU A 35 10.98 10.77 19.83
C GLU A 35 11.62 9.37 19.87
N PHE A 36 12.16 8.90 18.74
CA PHE A 36 12.75 7.57 18.65
C PHE A 36 13.80 7.51 17.54
N ALA A 37 14.83 6.68 17.74
CA ALA A 37 15.82 6.38 16.72
C ALA A 37 16.41 4.98 16.93
N VAL A 38 16.60 4.24 15.83
CA VAL A 38 17.28 2.94 15.83
C VAL A 38 18.01 2.74 14.51
N SER A 39 19.19 2.12 14.58
CA SER A 39 19.93 1.65 13.40
C SER A 39 19.87 0.13 13.31
N THR A 40 19.62 -0.41 12.12
CA THR A 40 19.47 -1.86 11.90
C THR A 40 20.48 -2.39 10.89
N SER A 41 21.07 -3.55 11.23
CA SER A 41 21.87 -4.38 10.31
C SER A 41 21.04 -5.53 9.71
N ALA A 42 19.76 -5.64 10.04
CA ALA A 42 18.94 -6.78 9.63
C ALA A 42 18.69 -6.85 8.12
N GLY A 43 18.71 -5.70 7.43
CA GLY A 43 18.46 -5.60 6.00
C GLY A 43 18.17 -4.17 5.59
N TYR A 44 17.68 -3.99 4.36
CA TYR A 44 17.22 -2.70 3.85
C TYR A 44 15.73 -2.51 4.14
N ILE A 45 15.37 -1.32 4.62
CA ILE A 45 13.96 -0.96 4.83
C ILE A 45 13.38 -0.58 3.47
N ILE A 46 12.29 -1.25 3.10
CA ILE A 46 11.56 -1.00 1.84
C ILE A 46 10.26 -0.24 2.07
N ASP A 47 9.71 -0.29 3.29
CA ASP A 47 8.48 0.41 3.64
C ASP A 47 8.38 0.66 5.16
N ILE A 48 7.71 1.73 5.56
CA ILE A 48 7.57 2.15 6.96
C ILE A 48 6.20 2.78 7.22
N GLU A 49 5.56 2.38 8.30
CA GLU A 49 4.20 2.80 8.64
C GLU A 49 4.08 3.12 10.13
N LEU A 50 3.48 4.25 10.47
CA LEU A 50 3.10 4.60 11.84
C LEU A 50 1.68 4.14 12.13
N SER A 51 1.48 3.59 13.33
CA SER A 51 0.11 3.43 13.86
C SER A 51 -0.61 4.78 13.90
N ASP A 52 -1.95 4.78 13.75
CA ASP A 52 -2.79 6.00 13.75
C ASP A 52 -2.48 7.01 14.87
N ASN A 53 -2.12 6.50 16.07
CA ASN A 53 -1.82 7.32 17.25
C ASN A 53 -0.35 7.76 17.35
N GLY A 54 0.48 7.43 16.37
CA GLY A 54 1.90 7.77 16.28
C GLY A 54 2.80 7.08 17.31
N LYS A 55 2.33 6.06 18.04
CA LYS A 55 3.09 5.46 19.16
C LYS A 55 3.87 4.19 18.79
N ASN A 56 3.60 3.62 17.64
CA ASN A 56 4.30 2.45 17.12
C ASN A 56 4.68 2.69 15.67
N VAL A 57 5.82 2.13 15.26
CA VAL A 57 6.30 2.16 13.88
C VAL A 57 6.57 0.73 13.40
N ALA A 58 5.99 0.37 12.27
CA ALA A 58 6.25 -0.88 11.57
C ALA A 58 7.22 -0.62 10.42
N ALA A 59 8.20 -1.51 10.23
CA ALA A 59 9.16 -1.42 9.13
C ALA A 59 9.26 -2.77 8.42
N ALA A 60 9.02 -2.79 7.12
CA ALA A 60 9.29 -3.93 6.26
C ALA A 60 10.78 -3.94 5.88
N VAL A 61 11.49 -4.98 6.28
CA VAL A 61 12.94 -5.11 6.11
C VAL A 61 13.23 -6.30 5.20
N VAL A 62 13.87 -6.04 4.06
CA VAL A 62 14.32 -7.06 3.12
C VAL A 62 15.79 -7.41 3.37
N SER A 63 16.09 -8.70 3.43
CA SER A 63 17.45 -9.22 3.57
C SER A 63 17.69 -10.38 2.61
N GLY A 64 18.97 -10.65 2.35
CA GLY A 64 19.39 -11.81 1.56
C GLY A 64 19.70 -13.00 2.47
N GLU A 65 19.08 -14.15 2.20
CA GLU A 65 19.35 -15.41 2.89
C GLU A 65 19.47 -16.53 1.84
N ASN A 66 20.64 -17.19 1.76
CA ASN A 66 20.90 -18.29 0.81
C ASN A 66 20.55 -17.95 -0.66
N GLY A 67 20.89 -16.74 -1.11
CA GLY A 67 20.62 -16.28 -2.47
C GLY A 67 19.15 -15.89 -2.75
N ASN A 68 18.29 -15.92 -1.73
CA ASN A 68 16.90 -15.48 -1.84
C ASN A 68 16.68 -14.19 -1.05
N LEU A 69 15.77 -13.34 -1.54
CA LEU A 69 15.26 -12.22 -0.76
C LEU A 69 14.19 -12.71 0.21
N LYS A 70 14.27 -12.23 1.45
CA LYS A 70 13.31 -12.51 2.51
C LYS A 70 12.94 -11.21 3.18
N THR A 71 11.64 -11.00 3.36
CA THR A 71 11.12 -9.82 4.04
C THR A 71 10.58 -10.20 5.42
N SER A 72 10.85 -9.37 6.41
CA SER A 72 10.23 -9.46 7.73
C SER A 72 9.77 -8.09 8.20
N VAL A 73 8.70 -8.06 8.99
CA VAL A 73 8.18 -6.82 9.58
C VAL A 73 8.67 -6.70 11.02
N TYR A 74 9.28 -5.57 11.34
CA TYR A 74 9.66 -5.18 12.68
C TYR A 74 8.66 -4.15 13.20
N VAL A 75 8.18 -4.29 14.43
CA VAL A 75 7.24 -3.34 15.05
C VAL A 75 7.87 -2.80 16.32
N TYR A 76 8.15 -1.51 16.33
CA TYR A 76 8.75 -0.81 17.46
C TYR A 76 7.67 -0.01 18.20
N SER A 77 7.64 -0.14 19.52
CA SER A 77 6.91 0.78 20.39
C SER A 77 7.86 1.90 20.79
N LEU A 78 7.52 3.15 20.46
CA LEU A 78 8.38 4.31 20.71
C LEU A 78 8.71 4.46 22.21
N SER A 79 7.78 4.06 23.10
CA SER A 79 7.99 4.12 24.55
C SER A 79 8.82 2.97 25.11
N GLN A 80 8.89 1.83 24.41
CA GLN A 80 9.66 0.66 24.87
C GLN A 80 11.06 0.61 24.25
N GLY A 81 11.30 1.35 23.18
CA GLY A 81 12.59 1.37 22.51
C GLY A 81 12.74 0.24 21.48
N ALA A 82 13.99 -0.09 21.16
CA ALA A 82 14.34 -1.04 20.11
C ALA A 82 14.78 -2.42 20.63
N ASP A 83 14.81 -2.59 21.94
CA ASP A 83 15.29 -3.81 22.58
C ASP A 83 14.26 -4.94 22.43
N ASP A 84 14.75 -6.17 22.21
CA ASP A 84 13.96 -7.41 22.13
C ASP A 84 12.82 -7.43 21.08
N VAL A 85 12.91 -6.61 20.03
CA VAL A 85 11.95 -6.64 18.92
C VAL A 85 12.09 -7.93 18.12
N LYS A 86 11.06 -8.77 18.16
CA LYS A 86 10.99 -10.01 17.37
C LYS A 86 10.36 -9.72 16.01
N PRO A 87 11.06 -9.95 14.90
CA PRO A 87 10.49 -9.77 13.57
C PRO A 87 9.44 -10.82 13.25
N VAL A 88 8.44 -10.43 12.47
CA VAL A 88 7.46 -11.34 11.88
C VAL A 88 7.88 -11.63 10.45
N ALA A 89 8.24 -12.88 10.17
CA ALA A 89 8.61 -13.31 8.83
C ALA A 89 7.38 -13.35 7.91
N LEU A 90 7.55 -12.87 6.68
CA LEU A 90 6.52 -12.88 5.64
C LEU A 90 6.70 -14.07 4.68
N PRO A 91 5.66 -14.43 3.92
CA PRO A 91 5.80 -15.35 2.79
C PRO A 91 6.88 -14.88 1.80
N GLN A 92 7.53 -15.84 1.14
CA GLN A 92 8.49 -15.53 0.07
C GLN A 92 7.78 -14.81 -1.09
N GLY A 93 8.37 -13.74 -1.59
CA GLY A 93 7.82 -12.90 -2.66
C GLY A 93 8.21 -11.45 -2.47
N SER A 94 7.85 -10.60 -3.41
CA SER A 94 8.09 -9.16 -3.30
C SER A 94 7.01 -8.55 -2.40
N VAL A 95 7.40 -7.80 -1.38
CA VAL A 95 6.46 -6.96 -0.64
C VAL A 95 6.30 -5.66 -1.42
N LEU A 96 5.05 -5.28 -1.68
CA LEU A 96 4.70 -4.09 -2.42
C LEU A 96 4.31 -2.94 -1.49
N ASP A 97 3.65 -3.25 -0.37
CA ASP A 97 3.09 -2.26 0.55
C ASP A 97 2.78 -2.90 1.91
N ILE A 98 2.93 -2.11 2.98
CA ILE A 98 2.32 -2.40 4.28
C ILE A 98 1.43 -1.22 4.70
N GLY A 99 0.38 -1.48 5.47
CA GLY A 99 -0.48 -0.42 6.01
C GLY A 99 -0.78 -0.65 7.49
N TYR A 100 -0.53 0.35 8.35
CA TYR A 100 -0.72 0.21 9.79
C TYR A 100 -1.97 0.94 10.29
N TYR A 101 -3.05 0.19 10.47
CA TYR A 101 -4.34 0.73 10.93
C TYR A 101 -4.85 0.07 12.22
N GLY A 102 -5.25 0.89 13.18
CA GLY A 102 -5.61 0.43 14.51
C GLY A 102 -4.44 -0.31 15.20
N SER A 103 -4.59 -1.62 15.40
CA SER A 103 -3.56 -2.49 15.99
C SER A 103 -2.95 -3.49 15.01
N ASN A 104 -3.34 -3.41 13.73
CA ASN A 104 -3.03 -4.42 12.73
C ASN A 104 -2.19 -3.81 11.62
N ILE A 105 -1.33 -4.65 11.05
CA ILE A 105 -0.56 -4.31 9.86
C ILE A 105 -1.05 -5.19 8.73
N LEU A 106 -1.63 -4.57 7.71
CA LEU A 106 -1.94 -5.27 6.46
C LEU A 106 -0.66 -5.34 5.64
N VAL A 107 -0.39 -6.49 5.05
CA VAL A 107 0.81 -6.76 4.24
C VAL A 107 0.36 -7.17 2.87
N ILE A 108 0.86 -6.51 1.82
CA ILE A 108 0.52 -6.79 0.44
C ILE A 108 1.80 -7.17 -0.30
N GLY A 109 1.84 -8.41 -0.77
CA GLY A 109 2.87 -8.92 -1.66
C GLY A 109 2.45 -8.86 -3.12
N ASP A 110 3.37 -9.24 -4.00
CA ASP A 110 3.11 -9.47 -5.42
C ASP A 110 2.11 -10.60 -5.68
N SER A 111 2.17 -11.68 -4.88
CA SER A 111 1.31 -12.85 -5.03
C SER A 111 0.52 -13.28 -3.78
N TYR A 112 0.52 -12.46 -2.73
CA TYR A 112 -0.17 -12.73 -1.47
C TYR A 112 -0.66 -11.43 -0.80
N ALA A 113 -1.57 -11.58 0.15
CA ALA A 113 -1.89 -10.52 1.10
C ALA A 113 -2.24 -11.13 2.45
N GLY A 114 -1.93 -10.42 3.53
CA GLY A 114 -2.19 -10.92 4.86
C GLY A 114 -2.21 -9.83 5.92
N ILE A 115 -2.23 -10.28 7.16
CA ILE A 115 -2.36 -9.43 8.33
C ILE A 115 -1.39 -9.89 9.43
N ILE A 116 -0.79 -8.92 10.11
CA ILE A 116 -0.06 -9.13 11.36
C ILE A 116 -0.87 -8.42 12.44
N LYS A 117 -1.41 -9.19 13.39
CA LYS A 117 -2.03 -8.63 14.59
C LYS A 117 -0.98 -8.43 15.68
N LYS A 118 -1.29 -7.56 16.65
CA LYS A 118 -0.37 -7.21 17.73
C LYS A 118 0.15 -8.45 18.48
N GLY A 119 1.46 -8.70 18.38
CA GLY A 119 2.13 -9.81 19.07
C GLY A 119 1.86 -11.19 18.47
N GLU A 120 1.15 -11.25 17.34
CA GLU A 120 0.83 -12.47 16.63
C GLU A 120 1.77 -12.68 15.43
N LYS A 121 1.71 -13.89 14.85
CA LYS A 121 2.37 -14.19 13.58
C LYS A 121 1.55 -13.63 12.41
N TYR A 122 2.16 -13.59 11.24
CA TYR A 122 1.47 -13.31 9.99
C TYR A 122 0.38 -14.37 9.73
N GLU A 123 -0.80 -13.91 9.29
CA GLU A 123 -1.93 -14.72 8.85
C GLU A 123 -2.32 -14.36 7.41
N ASP A 124 -2.61 -15.37 6.59
CA ASP A 124 -3.04 -15.17 5.21
C ASP A 124 -4.47 -14.62 5.12
N ILE A 125 -4.64 -13.59 4.28
CA ILE A 125 -5.95 -13.20 3.72
C ILE A 125 -6.08 -13.86 2.34
N TYR A 126 -5.05 -13.71 1.52
CA TYR A 126 -4.82 -14.49 0.32
C TYR A 126 -3.44 -15.15 0.43
N ALA A 127 -3.42 -16.48 0.43
CA ALA A 127 -2.19 -17.25 0.49
C ALA A 127 -1.29 -16.98 -0.73
N LYS A 128 0.00 -17.27 -0.56
CA LYS A 128 1.02 -17.18 -1.61
C LYS A 128 0.57 -17.83 -2.93
N ASP A 129 0.80 -17.12 -4.02
CA ASP A 129 0.50 -17.52 -5.41
C ASP A 129 -1.00 -17.70 -5.69
N LYS A 130 -1.89 -17.15 -4.85
CA LYS A 130 -3.35 -17.15 -5.10
C LYS A 130 -3.86 -15.91 -5.81
N ILE A 131 -3.09 -14.84 -5.77
CA ILE A 131 -3.40 -13.58 -6.43
C ILE A 131 -2.19 -13.11 -7.21
N SER A 132 -2.39 -12.17 -8.12
CA SER A 132 -1.34 -11.31 -8.62
C SER A 132 -1.79 -9.86 -8.50
N THR A 133 -1.16 -9.15 -7.58
CA THR A 133 -1.50 -7.78 -7.19
C THR A 133 -1.32 -6.83 -8.37
N ARG A 134 -2.33 -5.99 -8.61
CA ARG A 134 -2.35 -4.99 -9.70
C ARG A 134 -2.29 -3.58 -9.15
N CYS A 135 -3.19 -3.25 -8.23
CA CYS A 135 -3.23 -1.93 -7.60
C CYS A 135 -3.64 -2.05 -6.14
N ILE A 136 -3.17 -1.10 -5.33
CA ILE A 136 -3.39 -1.03 -3.89
C ILE A 136 -3.87 0.39 -3.59
N THR A 137 -4.90 0.52 -2.75
CA THR A 137 -5.26 1.79 -2.11
C THR A 137 -5.94 1.49 -0.79
N TYR A 138 -5.98 2.48 0.09
CA TYR A 138 -6.76 2.41 1.32
C TYR A 138 -7.93 3.38 1.28
N THR A 139 -9.01 3.04 1.97
CA THR A 139 -10.07 3.99 2.28
C THR A 139 -9.58 4.98 3.35
N PRO A 140 -10.25 6.14 3.54
CA PRO A 140 -9.91 7.06 4.63
C PRO A 140 -10.03 6.44 6.04
N SER A 141 -10.88 5.42 6.20
CA SER A 141 -10.93 4.67 7.46
C SER A 141 -9.65 3.87 7.68
N GLY A 142 -9.00 3.41 6.61
CA GLY A 142 -7.81 2.56 6.58
C GLY A 142 -8.11 1.10 6.20
N ASP A 143 -9.26 0.85 5.59
CA ASP A 143 -9.55 -0.46 5.02
C ASP A 143 -8.83 -0.60 3.67
N LEU A 144 -8.37 -1.80 3.35
CA LEU A 144 -7.64 -2.08 2.12
C LEU A 144 -8.60 -2.31 0.95
N VAL A 145 -8.25 -1.73 -0.19
CA VAL A 145 -8.80 -2.06 -1.50
C VAL A 145 -7.67 -2.63 -2.34
N LEU A 146 -7.75 -3.93 -2.58
CA LEU A 146 -6.77 -4.68 -3.34
C LEU A 146 -7.36 -5.07 -4.69
N VAL A 147 -6.75 -4.58 -5.77
CA VAL A 147 -7.08 -5.05 -7.12
C VAL A 147 -6.08 -6.12 -7.51
N TYR A 148 -6.56 -7.28 -7.89
CA TYR A 148 -5.73 -8.40 -8.33
C TYR A 148 -6.38 -9.17 -9.49
N ASN A 149 -5.59 -10.00 -10.16
CA ASN A 149 -6.11 -11.05 -11.03
C ASN A 149 -5.65 -12.43 -10.54
N SER A 150 -6.40 -13.49 -10.87
CA SER A 150 -6.06 -14.87 -10.46
C SER A 150 -4.86 -15.44 -11.23
N TYR A 151 -4.54 -14.86 -12.38
CA TYR A 151 -3.46 -15.30 -13.26
C TYR A 151 -2.76 -14.11 -13.89
N ASN A 152 -1.44 -14.21 -14.06
CA ASN A 152 -0.66 -13.21 -14.77
C ASN A 152 -1.20 -13.02 -16.21
N ASN A 153 -1.37 -11.76 -16.61
CA ASN A 153 -1.90 -11.31 -17.91
C ASN A 153 -3.42 -11.49 -18.15
N SER A 154 -4.19 -11.83 -17.12
CA SER A 154 -5.65 -11.77 -17.20
C SER A 154 -6.14 -10.32 -17.20
N THR A 155 -7.08 -10.02 -18.09
CA THR A 155 -7.87 -8.77 -18.06
C THR A 155 -9.08 -8.88 -17.14
N ASP A 156 -9.38 -10.05 -16.60
CA ASP A 156 -10.37 -10.20 -15.53
C ASP A 156 -9.70 -9.96 -14.18
N ASN A 157 -10.23 -8.99 -13.45
CA ASN A 157 -9.72 -8.57 -12.15
C ASN A 157 -10.81 -8.66 -11.10
N VAL A 158 -10.37 -8.68 -9.85
CA VAL A 158 -11.20 -8.57 -8.66
C VAL A 158 -10.75 -7.35 -7.88
N ILE A 159 -11.69 -6.50 -7.50
CA ILE A 159 -11.52 -5.47 -6.49
C ILE A 159 -11.98 -6.08 -5.16
N SER A 160 -11.05 -6.39 -4.27
CA SER A 160 -11.33 -6.92 -2.93
C SER A 160 -11.32 -5.81 -1.91
N TYR A 161 -12.43 -5.65 -1.20
CA TYR A 161 -12.58 -4.70 -0.10
C TYR A 161 -12.37 -5.41 1.23
N ILE A 162 -11.26 -5.12 1.89
CA ILE A 162 -10.75 -5.84 3.05
C ILE A 162 -10.74 -4.89 4.24
N LYS A 163 -11.43 -5.28 5.30
CA LYS A 163 -11.45 -4.51 6.55
C LYS A 163 -10.08 -4.55 7.22
N GLN A 164 -9.78 -3.55 8.04
CA GLN A 164 -8.55 -3.48 8.86
C GLN A 164 -8.24 -4.70 9.73
N ASN A 165 -9.23 -5.54 10.00
CA ASN A 165 -9.08 -6.79 10.73
C ASN A 165 -8.80 -8.00 9.82
N GLY A 166 -8.52 -7.76 8.54
CA GLY A 166 -8.21 -8.79 7.53
C GLY A 166 -9.44 -9.46 6.93
N LYS A 167 -10.66 -9.13 7.37
CA LYS A 167 -11.88 -9.75 6.81
C LYS A 167 -12.22 -9.13 5.46
N ILE A 168 -12.33 -9.97 4.43
CA ILE A 168 -12.91 -9.60 3.14
C ILE A 168 -14.40 -9.29 3.37
N LYS A 169 -14.81 -8.07 3.01
CA LYS A 169 -16.21 -7.62 3.12
C LYS A 169 -16.95 -7.76 1.80
N ASN A 170 -16.26 -7.50 0.68
CA ASN A 170 -16.87 -7.56 -0.65
C ASN A 170 -15.81 -7.81 -1.72
N GLU A 171 -16.21 -8.42 -2.83
CA GLU A 171 -15.39 -8.62 -4.02
C GLU A 171 -16.20 -8.24 -5.27
N ILE A 172 -15.61 -7.41 -6.13
CA ILE A 172 -16.25 -6.89 -7.33
C ILE A 172 -15.44 -7.36 -8.54
N LYS A 173 -16.09 -8.03 -9.49
CA LYS A 173 -15.45 -8.43 -10.74
C LYS A 173 -15.42 -7.25 -11.70
N VAL A 174 -14.26 -6.99 -12.29
CA VAL A 174 -14.09 -5.96 -13.31
C VAL A 174 -13.17 -6.44 -14.41
N SER A 175 -13.63 -6.32 -15.65
CA SER A 175 -12.83 -6.63 -16.83
C SER A 175 -12.12 -5.38 -17.35
N GLY A 176 -10.95 -5.58 -17.95
CA GLY A 176 -10.09 -4.53 -18.50
C GLY A 176 -8.69 -4.51 -17.87
N ASN A 177 -7.77 -3.83 -18.52
CA ASN A 177 -6.43 -3.61 -17.95
C ASN A 177 -6.51 -2.45 -16.95
N ILE A 178 -6.44 -2.76 -15.65
CA ILE A 178 -6.49 -1.74 -14.60
C ILE A 178 -5.14 -1.01 -14.51
N LYS A 179 -5.16 0.32 -14.68
CA LYS A 179 -4.01 1.22 -14.51
C LYS A 179 -3.88 1.70 -13.06
N CYS A 180 -5.01 2.01 -12.43
CA CYS A 180 -5.04 2.68 -11.13
C CYS A 180 -6.38 2.41 -10.44
N VAL A 181 -6.37 2.46 -9.11
CA VAL A 181 -7.56 2.40 -8.26
C VAL A 181 -7.52 3.57 -7.27
N SER A 182 -8.69 4.13 -6.94
CA SER A 182 -8.81 5.12 -5.88
C SER A 182 -10.09 4.92 -5.08
N ALA A 183 -9.98 4.93 -3.75
CA ALA A 183 -11.08 4.66 -2.85
C ALA A 183 -11.41 5.86 -1.96
N GLY A 184 -12.71 6.17 -1.86
CA GLY A 184 -13.27 7.04 -0.83
C GLY A 184 -13.81 6.23 0.35
N SER A 185 -14.74 6.83 1.11
CA SER A 185 -15.38 6.16 2.25
C SER A 185 -16.45 5.13 1.84
N SER A 186 -17.12 5.35 0.69
CA SER A 186 -18.22 4.51 0.22
C SER A 186 -18.09 4.10 -1.26
N LEU A 187 -17.21 4.74 -2.01
CA LEU A 187 -17.00 4.52 -3.43
C LEU A 187 -15.58 4.03 -3.70
N VAL A 188 -15.44 3.17 -4.69
CA VAL A 188 -14.16 2.78 -5.27
C VAL A 188 -14.24 3.00 -6.77
N SER A 189 -13.22 3.64 -7.33
CA SER A 189 -13.10 3.90 -8.75
C SER A 189 -11.88 3.19 -9.29
N VAL A 190 -12.01 2.57 -10.46
CA VAL A 190 -10.90 1.98 -11.21
C VAL A 190 -10.74 2.69 -12.53
N LEU A 191 -9.49 2.94 -12.92
CA LEU A 191 -9.10 3.46 -14.22
C LEU A 191 -8.60 2.30 -15.08
N THR A 192 -9.20 2.12 -16.25
CA THR A 192 -8.71 1.23 -17.30
C THR A 192 -8.03 2.03 -18.41
N ASN A 193 -7.69 1.38 -19.53
CA ASN A 193 -7.19 2.10 -20.72
C ASN A 193 -8.23 3.04 -21.34
N SER A 194 -9.53 2.71 -21.24
CA SER A 194 -10.59 3.39 -22.00
C SER A 194 -11.73 3.91 -21.14
N GLU A 195 -11.73 3.64 -19.85
CA GLU A 195 -12.84 4.05 -18.97
C GLU A 195 -12.44 4.17 -17.51
N ILE A 196 -13.26 4.94 -16.79
CA ILE A 196 -13.32 4.97 -15.33
C ILE A 196 -14.63 4.33 -14.94
N ILE A 197 -14.57 3.38 -14.01
CA ILE A 197 -15.76 2.70 -13.48
C ILE A 197 -15.77 2.91 -11.97
N THR A 198 -16.89 3.40 -11.45
CA THR A 198 -17.08 3.67 -10.02
C THR A 198 -18.14 2.72 -9.46
N PHE A 199 -17.81 2.09 -8.34
CA PHE A 199 -18.69 1.17 -7.62
C PHE A 199 -18.94 1.67 -6.21
N ASN A 200 -20.10 1.33 -5.65
CA ASN A 200 -20.25 1.30 -4.20
C ASN A 200 -19.37 0.17 -3.65
N ILE A 201 -18.42 0.51 -2.79
CA ILE A 201 -17.41 -0.42 -2.30
C ILE A 201 -18.00 -1.58 -1.48
N SER A 202 -19.12 -1.33 -0.79
CA SER A 202 -19.73 -2.32 0.11
C SER A 202 -20.75 -3.22 -0.58
N SER A 203 -21.54 -2.70 -1.53
CA SER A 203 -22.53 -3.51 -2.26
C SER A 203 -22.03 -4.06 -3.59
N GLY A 204 -20.96 -3.49 -4.15
CA GLY A 204 -20.47 -3.82 -5.49
C GLY A 204 -21.30 -3.26 -6.64
N GLU A 205 -22.33 -2.48 -6.33
CA GLU A 205 -23.19 -1.85 -7.33
C GLU A 205 -22.41 -0.79 -8.10
N GLU A 206 -22.44 -0.87 -9.44
CA GLU A 206 -21.90 0.18 -10.30
C GLU A 206 -22.71 1.47 -10.13
N LYS A 207 -22.01 2.57 -9.84
CA LYS A 207 -22.58 3.90 -9.63
C LYS A 207 -22.36 4.84 -10.78
N GLY A 208 -21.36 4.57 -11.61
CA GLY A 208 -21.07 5.41 -12.76
C GLY A 208 -19.95 4.86 -13.61
N ARG A 209 -19.94 5.31 -14.86
CA ARG A 209 -18.95 4.97 -15.86
C ARG A 209 -18.72 6.18 -16.75
N ALA A 210 -17.45 6.45 -17.05
CA ALA A 210 -17.06 7.53 -17.95
C ALA A 210 -15.96 7.03 -18.88
N SER A 211 -16.04 7.38 -20.17
CA SER A 211 -14.98 7.09 -21.13
C SER A 211 -13.74 7.93 -20.81
N THR A 212 -12.57 7.32 -21.02
CA THR A 212 -11.28 7.99 -21.00
C THR A 212 -10.46 7.53 -22.20
N ASP A 213 -9.28 8.11 -22.35
CA ASP A 213 -8.28 7.73 -23.33
C ASP A 213 -6.95 7.43 -22.62
N ASP A 214 -5.93 7.04 -23.39
CA ASP A 214 -4.63 6.66 -22.87
C ASP A 214 -3.80 7.78 -22.24
N SER A 215 -4.24 9.05 -22.37
CA SER A 215 -3.64 10.18 -21.66
C SER A 215 -3.91 10.12 -20.16
N ALA A 216 -4.99 9.47 -19.70
CA ALA A 216 -5.27 9.30 -18.28
C ALA A 216 -4.25 8.35 -17.63
N LYS A 217 -3.57 8.83 -16.59
CA LYS A 217 -2.50 8.10 -15.90
C LYS A 217 -2.90 7.65 -14.50
N SER A 218 -3.67 8.47 -13.79
CA SER A 218 -4.18 8.13 -12.46
C SER A 218 -5.50 8.84 -12.17
N ILE A 219 -6.17 8.37 -11.12
CA ILE A 219 -7.41 8.95 -10.62
C ILE A 219 -7.32 9.20 -9.11
N CYS A 220 -8.08 10.17 -8.62
CA CYS A 220 -8.22 10.45 -7.18
C CYS A 220 -9.70 10.65 -6.85
N SER A 221 -10.23 9.82 -5.96
CA SER A 221 -11.60 9.91 -5.46
C SER A 221 -11.66 10.86 -4.26
N LEU A 222 -12.49 11.89 -4.32
CA LEU A 222 -12.74 12.82 -3.21
C LEU A 222 -14.24 13.05 -3.07
N GLY A 223 -14.82 12.58 -1.96
CA GLY A 223 -16.27 12.60 -1.77
C GLY A 223 -16.98 11.77 -2.82
N SER A 224 -17.85 12.40 -3.61
CA SER A 224 -18.58 11.79 -4.73
C SER A 224 -17.94 12.06 -6.09
N GLU A 225 -16.80 12.74 -6.14
CA GLU A 225 -16.13 13.14 -7.37
C GLU A 225 -14.88 12.30 -7.63
N VAL A 226 -14.55 12.11 -8.91
CA VAL A 226 -13.33 11.45 -9.36
C VAL A 226 -12.53 12.41 -10.22
N PHE A 227 -11.35 12.78 -9.74
CA PHE A 227 -10.40 13.63 -10.44
C PHE A 227 -9.47 12.77 -11.30
N ILE A 228 -9.14 13.24 -12.50
CA ILE A 228 -8.29 12.52 -13.45
C ILE A 228 -6.99 13.30 -13.64
N HIS A 229 -5.86 12.62 -13.47
CA HIS A 229 -4.57 13.15 -13.87
C HIS A 229 -4.22 12.62 -15.27
N LYS A 230 -4.15 13.55 -16.23
CA LYS A 230 -3.73 13.27 -17.60
C LYS A 230 -2.27 13.67 -17.80
N GLN A 231 -1.56 12.93 -18.66
CA GLN A 231 -0.20 13.28 -19.07
C GLN A 231 -0.16 14.67 -19.71
N SER A 232 0.91 15.44 -19.44
CA SER A 232 1.17 16.70 -20.15
C SER A 232 1.22 16.44 -21.65
N LEU A 233 0.25 16.98 -22.37
CA LEU A 233 0.16 16.86 -23.82
C LEU A 233 1.13 17.88 -24.45
N ILE A 234 2.07 17.39 -25.27
CA ILE A 234 2.87 18.24 -26.17
C ILE A 234 2.67 17.68 -27.57
N ASP A 235 1.85 18.35 -28.36
CA ASP A 235 1.58 17.99 -29.75
C ASP A 235 2.44 18.81 -30.72
N ARG A 236 2.90 18.16 -31.80
CA ARG A 236 3.54 18.81 -32.95
C ARG A 236 2.46 19.37 -33.85
N SER A 237 2.52 20.66 -34.17
CA SER A 237 1.64 21.29 -35.16
C SER A 237 1.83 20.64 -36.54
N GLU A 238 0.72 20.36 -37.24
CA GLU A 238 0.72 19.96 -38.66
C GLU A 238 1.18 21.08 -39.60
N ALA A 239 1.52 22.27 -39.08
CA ALA A 239 2.15 23.30 -39.90
C ALA A 239 3.52 22.83 -40.38
N GLU A 240 3.67 22.70 -41.70
CA GLU A 240 4.98 22.61 -42.33
C GLU A 240 5.75 23.90 -42.01
N LEU A 241 6.85 23.74 -41.26
CA LEU A 241 7.87 24.77 -41.17
C LEU A 241 8.67 24.67 -42.47
N ASN A 242 8.52 25.68 -43.33
CA ASN A 242 9.13 25.80 -44.66
C ASN A 242 10.57 25.29 -44.76
#